data_AF-W4SMT4-F1
#
_entry.id   AF-W4SMT4-F1
#
_cell.length_a   1.000
_cell.length_b   1.000
_cell.length_c   1.000
_cell.angle_alpha   90.00
_cell.angle_beta   90.00
_cell.angle_gamma   90.00
#
_symmetry.space_group_name_H-M   'P 1'
#
loop_
_entity.id
_entity.type
_entity.pdbx_description
1 polymer ?
#
loop_
_entity_poly.entity_id
_entity_poly.type
_entity_poly.pdbx_seq_one_letter_code
_entity_poly.pdbx_strand_id
1 'polypeptide(L)'
;MGRTLVGMQSVATQLPMDTRRQAKFLYWMGWRVTEIAQAIGENEKTVHSWKSRDEWDRADNVERIGGALEARLVVLIMKPEKSGGDFKEIDLLHRQLERQARIQRYQGGGNEADLNPAVANRNAAPKKKPKRNDFTEEQIEQLTTAFVDGCFDYQRDWYRAGNERTRIILKSRQIGATYYFAREALIDALTTGRNQIFLSASKAQAHLFRGYMQQFVRETIDETLSGGDSIVFPNGAELFFLGTNARTAQGYHGNFYFDEFFWTYGFNELNKVASGMAMHMKWRKTYFSTPSSMAHEAYTFWTGERRNKGKPAAQRIQIDVSHDALAGGRRCQDRAWRQIVNILDAQRRGCDLFDIDELREEYSPDAFANLLMCEFVDDGASIFPLAMLQPCMVDSWVAWGQDYKPFAARPTAIARCGSATTRPRPATPPAWSWWRHRSCPAASFACWSGSSSGAWTLPSRPPRSSASRAATG
;
A
#
# COMPACT_ATOMS: atom_id res chain seq x y z
N MET A 1 -80.86 -29.64 9.62
CA MET A 1 -80.31 -30.09 8.32
C MET A 1 -78.79 -30.07 8.45
N GLY A 2 -78.08 -31.16 8.73
CA GLY A 2 -78.15 -32.46 8.03
C GLY A 2 -77.11 -32.53 6.91
N ARG A 3 -75.85 -32.16 7.16
CA ARG A 3 -74.70 -32.49 6.30
C ARG A 3 -73.77 -33.44 7.06
N THR A 4 -74.14 -34.70 6.98
CA THR A 4 -73.37 -35.95 7.07
C THR A 4 -71.94 -35.90 7.65
N LEU A 5 -71.84 -36.34 8.91
CA LEU A 5 -70.64 -36.84 9.62
C LEU A 5 -69.90 -37.99 8.91
N VAL A 6 -70.47 -38.55 7.83
CA VAL A 6 -69.95 -39.72 7.10
C VAL A 6 -68.65 -39.40 6.34
N GLY A 7 -68.45 -38.14 5.91
CA GLY A 7 -67.20 -37.72 5.26
C GLY A 7 -66.04 -37.46 6.24
N MET A 8 -66.32 -37.31 7.53
CA MET A 8 -65.32 -36.97 8.56
C MET A 8 -64.64 -38.22 9.15
N GLN A 9 -65.32 -39.38 9.15
CA GLN A 9 -64.74 -40.64 9.61
C GLN A 9 -63.76 -41.26 8.61
N SER A 10 -63.86 -40.97 7.30
CA SER A 10 -63.00 -41.59 6.29
C SER A 10 -61.55 -41.10 6.29
N VAL A 11 -61.29 -39.89 6.83
CA VAL A 11 -59.94 -39.31 6.91
C VAL A 11 -59.15 -39.90 8.09
N ALA A 12 -59.83 -40.26 9.18
CA ALA A 12 -59.21 -40.82 10.37
C ALA A 12 -58.71 -42.27 10.16
N THR A 13 -59.37 -43.04 9.29
CA THR A 13 -59.10 -44.48 9.11
C THR A 13 -58.00 -44.80 8.10
N GLN A 14 -57.45 -43.80 7.37
CA GLN A 14 -56.55 -44.03 6.22
C GLN A 14 -55.06 -43.76 6.47
N LEU A 15 -54.65 -43.47 7.70
CA LEU A 15 -53.25 -43.18 8.02
C LEU A 15 -52.67 -44.26 8.95
N PRO A 16 -51.62 -45.01 8.56
CA PRO A 16 -50.85 -45.84 9.50
C PRO A 16 -49.94 -44.92 10.33
N MET A 17 -50.55 -44.06 11.14
CA MET A 17 -49.88 -43.07 11.98
C MET A 17 -50.21 -43.37 13.44
N ASP A 18 -49.22 -43.24 14.32
CA ASP A 18 -49.42 -43.31 15.77
C ASP A 18 -50.52 -42.32 16.21
N THR A 19 -51.38 -42.73 17.15
CA THR A 19 -52.58 -41.98 17.58
C THR A 19 -52.21 -40.58 18.09
N ARG A 20 -51.05 -40.44 18.74
CA ARG A 20 -50.51 -39.14 19.19
C ARG A 20 -50.15 -38.21 18.03
N ARG A 21 -49.60 -38.73 16.93
CA ARG A 21 -49.28 -37.92 15.73
C ARG A 21 -50.53 -37.53 14.97
N GLN A 22 -51.50 -38.43 14.86
CA GLN A 22 -52.78 -38.14 14.24
C GLN A 22 -53.52 -37.02 14.98
N ALA A 23 -53.51 -37.05 16.31
CA ALA A 23 -54.06 -35.99 17.15
C ALA A 23 -53.37 -34.63 16.89
N LYS A 24 -52.03 -34.62 16.77
CA LYS A 24 -51.23 -33.41 16.47
C LYS A 24 -51.66 -32.77 15.15
N PHE A 25 -51.89 -33.56 14.10
CA PHE A 25 -52.33 -33.04 12.80
C PHE A 25 -53.76 -32.50 12.81
N LEU A 26 -54.69 -33.23 13.44
CA LEU A 26 -56.08 -32.75 13.57
C LEU A 26 -56.13 -31.41 14.32
N TYR A 27 -55.29 -31.25 15.34
CA TYR A 27 -55.15 -30.00 16.06
C TYR A 27 -54.67 -28.85 15.18
N TRP A 28 -53.64 -29.07 14.35
CA TRP A 28 -53.15 -28.06 13.41
C TRP A 28 -54.13 -27.74 12.27
N MET A 29 -55.08 -28.63 11.97
CA MET A 29 -56.21 -28.36 11.07
C MET A 29 -57.33 -27.55 11.73
N GLY A 30 -57.18 -27.18 13.00
CA GLY A 30 -58.12 -26.31 13.73
C GLY A 30 -59.21 -27.04 14.51
N TRP A 31 -59.09 -28.36 14.69
CA TRP A 31 -60.06 -29.14 15.47
C TRP A 31 -59.87 -28.89 16.97
N ARG A 32 -60.97 -28.89 17.73
CA ARG A 32 -60.90 -28.74 19.19
C ARG A 32 -60.39 -30.04 19.81
N VAL A 33 -59.61 -29.95 20.89
CA VAL A 33 -59.06 -31.13 21.59
C VAL A 33 -60.16 -32.13 21.99
N THR A 34 -61.33 -31.65 22.37
CA THR A 34 -62.53 -32.45 22.67
C THR A 34 -62.99 -33.28 21.47
N GLU A 35 -63.00 -32.68 20.27
CA GLU A 35 -63.44 -33.33 19.02
C GLU A 35 -62.39 -34.33 18.54
N ILE A 36 -61.11 -34.01 18.73
CA ILE A 36 -59.97 -34.89 18.41
C ILE A 36 -60.00 -36.14 19.28
N ALA A 37 -60.16 -35.99 20.60
CA ALA A 37 -60.23 -37.09 21.55
C ALA A 37 -61.35 -38.08 21.17
N GLN A 38 -62.52 -37.56 20.78
CA GLN A 38 -63.64 -38.36 20.31
C GLN A 38 -63.33 -39.06 18.97
N ALA A 39 -62.68 -38.37 18.04
CA ALA A 39 -62.37 -38.90 16.70
C ALA A 39 -61.33 -40.03 16.71
N ILE A 40 -60.36 -39.99 17.64
CA ILE A 40 -59.29 -41.00 17.74
C ILE A 40 -59.54 -42.04 18.84
N GLY A 41 -60.61 -41.89 19.63
CA GLY A 41 -60.96 -42.83 20.70
C GLY A 41 -60.09 -42.74 21.96
N GLU A 42 -59.54 -41.56 22.27
CA GLU A 42 -58.64 -41.32 23.40
C GLU A 42 -59.26 -40.43 24.49
N ASN A 43 -58.70 -40.46 25.71
CA ASN A 43 -59.13 -39.56 26.77
C ASN A 43 -58.68 -38.11 26.50
N GLU A 44 -59.57 -37.13 26.66
CA GLU A 44 -59.26 -35.72 26.45
C GLU A 44 -58.04 -35.23 27.26
N LYS A 45 -57.88 -35.71 28.50
CA LYS A 45 -56.72 -35.38 29.34
C LYS A 45 -55.41 -35.87 28.73
N THR A 46 -55.44 -37.02 28.06
CA THR A 46 -54.29 -37.58 27.35
C THR A 46 -53.90 -36.69 26.16
N VAL A 47 -54.87 -36.23 25.38
CA VAL A 47 -54.63 -35.34 24.24
C VAL A 47 -54.11 -33.96 24.68
N HIS A 48 -54.65 -33.39 25.76
CA HIS A 48 -54.12 -32.15 26.37
C HIS A 48 -52.69 -32.30 26.89
N SER A 49 -52.36 -33.47 27.46
CA SER A 49 -51.00 -33.80 27.90
C SER A 49 -50.02 -33.86 26.73
N TRP A 50 -50.41 -34.49 25.62
CA TRP A 50 -49.60 -34.51 24.39
C TRP A 50 -49.41 -33.11 23.80
N LYS A 51 -50.50 -32.34 23.70
CA LYS A 51 -50.48 -30.95 23.24
C LYS A 51 -49.45 -30.10 24.01
N SER A 52 -49.44 -30.25 25.33
CA SER A 52 -48.56 -29.50 26.22
C SER A 52 -47.11 -29.97 26.14
N ARG A 53 -46.87 -31.28 26.16
CA ARG A 53 -45.52 -31.88 26.14
C ARG A 53 -44.78 -31.65 24.83
N ASP A 54 -45.50 -31.69 23.71
CA ASP A 54 -44.95 -31.51 22.37
C ASP A 54 -45.14 -30.08 21.85
N GLU A 55 -45.57 -29.17 22.73
CA GLU A 55 -45.73 -27.74 22.48
C GLU A 55 -46.47 -27.40 21.17
N TRP A 56 -47.60 -28.05 20.90
CA TRP A 56 -48.28 -27.94 19.59
C TRP A 56 -48.66 -26.50 19.20
N ASP A 57 -48.88 -25.64 20.19
CA ASP A 57 -49.18 -24.22 20.01
C ASP A 57 -47.98 -23.42 19.46
N ARG A 58 -46.76 -23.82 19.79
CA ARG A 58 -45.51 -23.12 19.43
C ARG A 58 -44.92 -23.54 18.09
N ALA A 59 -45.43 -24.62 17.51
CA ALA A 59 -45.00 -25.09 16.19
C ALA A 59 -45.19 -23.99 15.15
N ASP A 60 -44.13 -23.70 14.39
CA ASP A 60 -44.16 -22.69 13.34
C ASP A 60 -44.84 -23.21 12.06
N ASN A 61 -45.01 -22.33 11.07
CA ASN A 61 -45.66 -22.70 9.81
C ASN A 61 -44.85 -23.75 9.03
N VAL A 62 -43.53 -23.77 9.18
CA VAL A 62 -42.65 -24.72 8.49
C VAL A 62 -42.84 -26.12 9.08
N GLU A 63 -42.89 -26.25 10.40
CA GLU A 63 -43.14 -27.51 11.11
C GLU A 63 -44.55 -28.05 10.81
N ARG A 64 -45.58 -27.18 10.87
CA ARG A 64 -46.98 -27.57 10.61
C ARG A 64 -47.18 -28.11 9.19
N ILE A 65 -46.65 -27.39 8.20
CA ILE A 65 -46.74 -27.80 6.80
C ILE A 65 -45.82 -29.00 6.53
N GLY A 66 -44.64 -29.06 7.17
CA GLY A 66 -43.68 -30.15 7.01
C GLY A 66 -44.26 -31.49 7.45
N GLY A 67 -44.91 -31.53 8.62
CA GLY A 67 -45.56 -32.76 9.06
C GLY A 67 -46.66 -33.24 8.09
N ALA A 68 -47.43 -32.33 7.49
CA ALA A 68 -48.46 -32.71 6.52
C ALA A 68 -47.87 -33.27 5.21
N LEU A 69 -46.76 -32.67 4.75
CA LEU A 69 -46.00 -33.17 3.59
C LEU A 69 -45.40 -34.56 3.86
N GLU A 70 -44.80 -34.76 5.04
CA GLU A 70 -44.27 -36.07 5.47
C GLU A 70 -45.36 -37.13 5.53
N ALA A 71 -46.51 -36.82 6.15
CA ALA A 71 -47.62 -37.76 6.24
C ALA A 71 -48.15 -38.16 4.85
N ARG A 72 -48.29 -37.20 3.93
CA ARG A 72 -48.71 -37.48 2.55
C ARG A 72 -47.69 -38.33 1.79
N LEU A 73 -46.41 -38.04 1.98
CA LEU A 73 -45.32 -38.80 1.37
C LEU A 73 -45.33 -40.27 1.85
N VAL A 74 -45.48 -40.51 3.15
CA VAL A 74 -45.58 -41.86 3.73
C VAL A 74 -46.74 -42.64 3.12
N VAL A 75 -47.91 -42.01 2.96
CA VAL A 75 -49.08 -42.64 2.31
C VAL A 75 -48.77 -43.05 0.87
N LEU A 76 -48.15 -42.18 0.08
CA LEU A 76 -47.80 -42.48 -1.30
C LEU A 76 -46.73 -43.58 -1.42
N ILE A 77 -45.75 -43.61 -0.50
CA ILE A 77 -44.72 -44.66 -0.46
C ILE A 77 -45.36 -46.02 -0.15
N MET A 78 -46.28 -46.08 0.82
CA MET A 78 -46.96 -47.31 1.24
C MET A 78 -48.06 -47.79 0.27
N LYS A 79 -48.40 -46.99 -0.76
CA LYS A 79 -49.39 -47.37 -1.78
C LYS A 79 -48.93 -48.62 -2.56
N PRO A 80 -49.73 -49.71 -2.61
CA PRO A 80 -49.32 -50.98 -3.23
C PRO A 80 -49.09 -50.87 -4.73
N GLU A 81 -49.99 -50.21 -5.46
CA GLU A 81 -49.84 -49.91 -6.88
C GLU A 81 -49.67 -48.41 -7.09
N LYS A 82 -48.55 -48.02 -7.72
CA LYS A 82 -48.21 -46.62 -7.98
C LYS A 82 -48.42 -46.29 -9.46
N SER A 83 -49.13 -45.20 -9.72
CA SER A 83 -49.29 -44.59 -11.03
C SER A 83 -48.16 -43.59 -11.32
N GLY A 84 -48.02 -43.17 -12.59
CA GLY A 84 -47.10 -42.09 -12.96
C GLY A 84 -47.38 -40.77 -12.23
N GLY A 85 -48.64 -40.51 -11.87
CA GLY A 85 -49.02 -39.36 -11.04
C GLY A 85 -48.48 -39.45 -9.62
N ASP A 86 -48.50 -40.65 -9.02
CA ASP A 86 -47.98 -40.87 -7.66
C ASP A 86 -46.45 -40.65 -7.61
N PHE A 87 -45.71 -41.12 -8.63
CA PHE A 87 -44.26 -40.88 -8.71
C PHE A 87 -43.92 -39.38 -8.84
N LYS A 88 -44.71 -38.62 -9.59
CA LYS A 88 -44.54 -37.17 -9.71
C LYS A 88 -44.84 -36.45 -8.39
N GLU A 89 -45.89 -36.87 -7.68
CA GLU A 89 -46.22 -36.31 -6.37
C GLU A 89 -45.12 -36.61 -5.34
N ILE A 90 -44.57 -37.83 -5.32
CA ILE A 90 -43.43 -38.21 -4.47
C ILE A 90 -42.21 -37.32 -4.74
N ASP A 91 -41.83 -37.10 -6.01
CA ASP A 91 -40.71 -36.22 -6.38
C ASP A 91 -40.95 -34.78 -5.92
N LEU A 92 -42.16 -34.25 -6.13
CA LEU A 92 -42.50 -32.90 -5.68
C LEU A 92 -42.46 -32.76 -4.15
N LEU A 93 -42.97 -33.75 -3.41
CA LEU A 93 -42.94 -33.76 -1.94
C LEU A 93 -41.50 -33.82 -1.41
N HIS A 94 -40.63 -34.66 -1.99
CA HIS A 94 -39.22 -34.70 -1.62
C HIS A 94 -38.51 -33.36 -1.82
N ARG A 95 -38.78 -32.65 -2.94
CA ARG A 95 -38.20 -31.32 -3.18
C ARG A 95 -38.68 -30.28 -2.17
N GLN A 96 -39.92 -30.38 -1.70
CA GLN A 96 -40.42 -29.48 -0.65
C GLN A 96 -39.76 -29.78 0.71
N LEU A 97 -39.53 -31.05 1.05
CA LEU A 97 -38.80 -31.42 2.28
C LEU A 97 -37.36 -30.89 2.26
N GLU A 98 -36.66 -31.02 1.13
CA GLU A 98 -35.32 -30.44 0.96
C GLU A 98 -35.33 -28.91 1.17
N ARG A 99 -36.35 -28.23 0.64
CA ARG A 99 -36.51 -26.77 0.81
C ARG A 99 -36.82 -26.39 2.25
N GLN A 100 -37.61 -27.17 2.97
CA GLN A 100 -37.88 -26.95 4.39
C GLN A 100 -36.62 -27.11 5.24
N ALA A 101 -35.81 -28.14 4.98
CA ALA A 101 -34.53 -28.32 5.67
C ALA A 101 -33.57 -27.13 5.45
N ARG A 102 -33.56 -26.55 4.24
CA ARG A 102 -32.80 -25.33 3.94
C ARG A 102 -33.30 -24.11 4.72
N ILE A 103 -34.61 -23.92 4.81
CA ILE A 103 -35.22 -22.83 5.59
C ILE A 103 -34.88 -22.96 7.07
N GLN A 104 -34.99 -24.17 7.63
CA GLN A 104 -34.65 -24.43 9.03
C GLN A 104 -33.16 -24.17 9.31
N ARG A 105 -32.27 -24.57 8.40
CA ARG A 105 -30.83 -24.28 8.52
C ARG A 105 -30.54 -22.78 8.52
N TYR A 106 -31.21 -22.03 7.63
CA TYR A 106 -31.11 -20.56 7.59
C TYR A 106 -31.58 -19.91 8.89
N GLN A 107 -32.75 -20.33 9.41
CA GLN A 107 -33.28 -19.83 10.69
C GLN A 107 -32.38 -20.19 11.88
N GLY A 108 -31.68 -21.32 11.83
CA GLY A 108 -30.76 -21.80 12.86
C GLY A 108 -29.35 -21.18 12.86
N GLY A 109 -29.15 -20.04 12.19
CA GLY A 109 -27.86 -19.35 12.11
C GLY A 109 -27.07 -19.58 10.81
N GLY A 110 -27.73 -20.16 9.79
CA GLY A 110 -27.20 -20.23 8.43
C GLY A 110 -27.15 -18.87 7.74
N ASN A 111 -26.68 -18.86 6.49
CA ASN A 111 -26.58 -17.65 5.68
C ASN A 111 -27.37 -17.79 4.37
N GLU A 112 -27.47 -16.71 3.59
CA GLU A 112 -28.28 -16.66 2.36
C GLU A 112 -27.90 -17.75 1.32
N ALA A 113 -26.67 -18.28 1.37
CA ALA A 113 -26.23 -19.38 0.52
C ALA A 113 -26.92 -20.72 0.84
N ASP A 114 -27.49 -20.89 2.05
CA ASP A 114 -28.28 -22.07 2.43
C ASP A 114 -29.67 -22.08 1.75
N LEU A 115 -30.22 -20.91 1.44
CA LEU A 115 -31.52 -20.76 0.76
C LEU A 115 -31.39 -20.82 -0.76
N ASN A 116 -30.28 -20.30 -1.31
CA ASN A 116 -30.07 -20.22 -2.75
C ASN A 116 -28.72 -20.84 -3.17
N PRO A 117 -28.74 -22.07 -3.73
CA PRO A 117 -27.54 -22.73 -4.25
C PRO A 117 -26.79 -21.92 -5.33
N ALA A 118 -27.46 -21.00 -6.05
CA ALA A 118 -26.81 -20.14 -7.03
C ALA A 118 -25.87 -19.11 -6.39
N VAL A 119 -26.13 -18.70 -5.13
CA VAL A 119 -25.25 -17.79 -4.38
C VAL A 119 -23.96 -18.49 -3.96
N ALA A 120 -24.07 -19.76 -3.55
CA ALA A 120 -22.89 -20.60 -3.30
C ALA A 120 -22.05 -20.79 -4.57
N ASN A 121 -22.70 -21.07 -5.71
CA ASN A 121 -22.02 -21.25 -6.99
C ASN A 121 -21.33 -19.98 -7.49
N ARG A 122 -21.89 -18.78 -7.23
CA ARG A 122 -21.26 -17.50 -7.57
C ARG A 122 -19.99 -17.22 -6.77
N ASN A 123 -19.93 -17.72 -5.54
CA ASN A 123 -18.80 -17.52 -4.63
C ASN A 123 -17.78 -18.68 -4.64
N ALA A 124 -18.06 -19.76 -5.38
CA ALA A 124 -17.19 -20.94 -5.48
C ALA A 124 -15.92 -20.69 -6.31
N ALA A 125 -15.92 -19.68 -7.19
CA ALA A 125 -14.74 -19.35 -7.98
C ALA A 125 -13.69 -18.62 -7.12
N PRO A 126 -12.40 -19.00 -7.20
CA PRO A 126 -11.35 -18.29 -6.49
C PRO A 126 -11.29 -16.84 -6.97
N LYS A 127 -11.59 -15.88 -6.09
CA LYS A 127 -11.44 -14.45 -6.39
C LYS A 127 -9.98 -14.19 -6.78
N LYS A 128 -9.75 -13.78 -8.03
CA LYS A 128 -8.43 -13.38 -8.51
C LYS A 128 -7.95 -12.22 -7.63
N LYS A 129 -6.85 -12.43 -6.90
CA LYS A 129 -6.29 -11.37 -6.05
C LYS A 129 -6.01 -10.13 -6.91
N PRO A 130 -6.39 -8.92 -6.48
CA PRO A 130 -6.06 -7.71 -7.22
C PRO A 130 -4.54 -7.64 -7.41
N LYS A 131 -4.11 -7.37 -8.64
CA LYS A 131 -2.69 -7.19 -8.95
C LYS A 131 -2.25 -5.86 -8.32
N ARG A 132 -1.20 -5.93 -7.53
CA ARG A 132 -0.64 -4.75 -6.84
C ARG A 132 0.15 -3.91 -7.83
N ASN A 133 0.04 -2.58 -7.71
CA ASN A 133 0.73 -1.62 -8.58
C ASN A 133 0.44 -1.84 -10.09
N ASP A 134 -0.77 -2.29 -10.41
CA ASP A 134 -1.22 -2.52 -11.79
C ASP A 134 -1.97 -1.27 -12.26
N PHE A 135 -1.26 -0.38 -12.96
CA PHE A 135 -1.84 0.85 -13.50
C PHE A 135 -2.27 0.66 -14.95
N THR A 136 -3.39 1.26 -15.35
CA THR A 136 -3.86 1.24 -16.74
C THR A 136 -2.98 2.11 -17.62
N GLU A 137 -3.07 1.94 -18.95
CA GLU A 137 -2.32 2.75 -19.91
C GLU A 137 -2.68 4.24 -19.79
N GLU A 138 -3.97 4.55 -19.58
CA GLU A 138 -4.46 5.91 -19.36
C GLU A 138 -3.89 6.52 -18.07
N GLN A 139 -3.78 5.73 -17.00
CA GLN A 139 -3.16 6.18 -15.75
C GLN A 139 -1.66 6.48 -15.94
N ILE A 140 -0.95 5.65 -16.70
CA ILE A 140 0.46 5.86 -17.02
C ILE A 140 0.65 7.12 -17.89
N GLU A 141 -0.25 7.37 -18.85
CA GLU A 141 -0.25 8.58 -19.67
C GLU A 141 -0.52 9.85 -18.84
N GLN A 142 -1.47 9.78 -17.90
CA GLN A 142 -1.74 10.88 -16.94
C GLN A 142 -0.51 11.18 -16.09
N LEU A 143 0.15 10.15 -15.53
CA LEU A 143 1.39 10.31 -14.79
C LEU A 143 2.51 10.90 -15.67
N THR A 144 2.63 10.46 -16.92
CA THR A 144 3.66 10.97 -17.84
C THR A 144 3.43 12.45 -18.16
N THR A 145 2.19 12.83 -18.43
CA THR A 145 1.80 14.21 -18.72
C THR A 145 2.03 15.11 -17.50
N ALA A 146 1.52 14.72 -16.33
CA ALA A 146 1.71 15.46 -15.08
C ALA A 146 3.18 15.63 -14.71
N PHE A 147 4.02 14.62 -14.99
CA PHE A 147 5.46 14.72 -14.77
C PHE A 147 6.10 15.80 -15.65
N VAL A 148 5.83 15.80 -16.96
CA VAL A 148 6.45 16.75 -17.90
C VAL A 148 5.92 18.17 -17.70
N ASP A 149 4.61 18.33 -17.44
CA ASP A 149 3.97 19.62 -17.22
C ASP A 149 4.41 20.27 -15.90
N GLY A 150 4.72 19.46 -14.89
CA GLY A 150 5.24 19.93 -13.60
C GLY A 150 6.72 20.27 -13.58
N CYS A 151 7.45 20.10 -14.69
CA CYS A 151 8.90 20.35 -14.73
C CYS A 151 9.24 21.83 -14.95
N PHE A 152 10.11 22.38 -14.11
CA PHE A 152 10.81 23.64 -14.40
C PHE A 152 11.74 23.49 -15.61
N ASP A 153 12.12 24.59 -16.25
CA ASP A 153 12.83 24.52 -17.54
C ASP A 153 14.18 23.79 -17.44
N TYR A 154 14.90 23.86 -16.33
CA TYR A 154 16.15 23.09 -16.13
C TYR A 154 15.91 21.59 -15.96
N GLN A 155 14.79 21.21 -15.35
CA GLN A 155 14.39 19.81 -15.24
C GLN A 155 14.04 19.23 -16.62
N ARG A 156 13.52 20.06 -17.53
CA ARG A 156 13.27 19.66 -18.92
C ARG A 156 14.56 19.35 -19.70
N ASP A 157 15.71 19.91 -19.31
CA ASP A 157 17.00 19.49 -19.88
C ASP A 157 17.36 18.08 -19.44
N TRP A 158 17.13 17.75 -18.16
CA TRP A 158 17.34 16.39 -17.65
C TRP A 158 16.46 15.40 -18.40
N TYR A 159 15.21 15.78 -18.69
CA TYR A 159 14.26 14.97 -19.44
C TYR A 159 14.74 14.72 -20.87
N ARG A 160 15.15 15.77 -21.59
CA ARG A 160 15.73 15.66 -22.94
C ARG A 160 16.99 14.80 -22.96
N ALA A 161 17.80 14.87 -21.90
CA ALA A 161 19.00 14.08 -21.72
C ALA A 161 18.73 12.64 -21.23
N GLY A 162 17.48 12.23 -20.98
CA GLY A 162 17.13 10.93 -20.35
C GLY A 162 17.68 9.69 -21.07
N ASN A 163 17.97 9.79 -22.37
CA ASN A 163 18.54 8.71 -23.16
C ASN A 163 20.08 8.60 -23.05
N GLU A 164 20.76 9.56 -22.40
CA GLU A 164 22.21 9.53 -22.22
C GLU A 164 22.66 8.37 -21.34
N ARG A 165 23.69 7.65 -21.79
CA ARG A 165 24.20 6.47 -21.07
C ARG A 165 24.67 6.81 -19.66
N THR A 166 25.23 8.01 -19.49
CA THR A 166 25.72 8.51 -18.20
C THR A 166 25.47 10.01 -18.13
N ARG A 167 24.67 10.42 -17.15
CA ARG A 167 24.46 11.82 -16.75
C ARG A 167 25.15 12.07 -15.42
N ILE A 168 25.85 13.19 -15.29
CA ILE A 168 26.48 13.62 -14.04
C ILE A 168 26.09 15.08 -13.83
N ILE A 169 25.40 15.39 -12.74
CA ILE A 169 24.76 16.69 -12.53
C ILE A 169 25.23 17.26 -11.21
N LEU A 170 25.76 18.49 -11.24
CA LEU A 170 25.87 19.30 -10.05
C LEU A 170 24.63 20.18 -9.93
N LYS A 171 24.07 20.25 -8.74
CA LYS A 171 22.82 20.96 -8.49
C LYS A 171 22.89 21.75 -7.18
N SER A 172 22.17 22.86 -7.14
CA SER A 172 21.90 23.59 -5.91
C SER A 172 21.04 22.75 -4.97
N ARG A 173 21.12 22.99 -3.66
CA ARG A 173 20.15 22.44 -2.72
C ARG A 173 18.72 22.89 -3.06
N GLN A 174 17.77 22.04 -2.71
CA GLN A 174 16.32 22.26 -2.81
C GLN A 174 15.73 22.52 -4.21
N ILE A 175 16.47 22.44 -5.32
CA ILE A 175 15.90 22.61 -6.68
C ILE A 175 15.13 21.39 -7.23
N GLY A 176 14.64 20.51 -6.36
CA GLY A 176 13.78 19.39 -6.75
C GLY A 176 14.45 18.24 -7.52
N ALA A 177 15.76 18.03 -7.43
CA ALA A 177 16.45 16.93 -8.12
C ALA A 177 15.90 15.54 -7.74
N THR A 178 15.82 15.22 -6.44
CA THR A 178 15.28 13.94 -5.95
C THR A 178 13.80 13.78 -6.33
N TYR A 179 13.02 14.86 -6.25
CA TYR A 179 11.62 14.91 -6.68
C TYR A 179 11.46 14.55 -8.17
N TYR A 180 12.32 15.12 -9.01
CA TYR A 180 12.32 14.88 -10.45
C TYR A 180 12.75 13.45 -10.78
N PHE A 181 13.91 12.99 -10.29
CA PHE A 181 14.45 11.68 -10.63
C PHE A 181 13.61 10.52 -10.07
N ALA A 182 12.88 10.73 -8.97
CA ALA A 182 11.89 9.77 -8.49
C ALA A 182 10.77 9.56 -9.51
N ARG A 183 10.26 10.63 -10.13
CA ARG A 183 9.20 10.55 -11.15
C ARG A 183 9.71 9.99 -12.46
N GLU A 184 10.86 10.47 -12.92
CA GLU A 184 11.50 9.96 -14.14
C GLU A 184 11.70 8.44 -14.08
N ALA A 185 12.23 7.95 -12.96
CA ALA A 185 12.45 6.52 -12.76
C ALA A 185 11.16 5.71 -12.65
N LEU A 186 10.11 6.26 -12.01
CA LEU A 186 8.80 5.61 -11.97
C LEU A 186 8.21 5.47 -13.37
N ILE A 187 8.23 6.54 -14.17
CA ILE A 187 7.72 6.53 -15.55
C ILE A 187 8.53 5.57 -16.42
N ASP A 188 9.87 5.56 -16.33
CA ASP A 188 10.70 4.61 -17.09
C ASP A 188 10.40 3.16 -16.68
N ALA A 189 10.22 2.88 -15.38
CA ALA A 189 9.85 1.54 -14.91
C ALA A 189 8.48 1.08 -15.44
N LEU A 190 7.48 1.95 -15.41
CA LEU A 190 6.13 1.66 -15.89
C LEU A 190 6.08 1.45 -17.41
N THR A 191 6.78 2.28 -18.18
CA THR A 191 6.71 2.25 -19.65
C THR A 191 7.67 1.25 -20.29
N THR A 192 8.81 0.95 -19.66
CA THR A 192 9.85 0.12 -20.29
C THR A 192 10.08 -1.24 -19.63
N GLY A 193 9.54 -1.48 -18.43
CA GLY A 193 9.82 -2.70 -17.67
C GLY A 193 11.25 -2.76 -17.11
N ARG A 194 11.98 -1.64 -17.10
CA ARG A 194 13.34 -1.58 -16.59
C ARG A 194 13.37 -1.44 -15.07
N ASN A 195 14.25 -2.19 -14.44
CA ASN A 195 14.56 -2.03 -13.03
C ASN A 195 15.25 -0.68 -12.77
N GLN A 196 15.00 -0.11 -11.60
CA GLN A 196 15.63 1.13 -11.16
C GLN A 196 16.30 0.90 -9.80
N ILE A 197 17.52 1.39 -9.64
CA ILE A 197 18.33 1.24 -8.44
C ILE A 197 18.70 2.62 -7.93
N PHE A 198 18.28 2.92 -6.71
CA PHE A 198 18.62 4.16 -6.01
C PHE A 198 19.71 3.86 -4.98
N LEU A 199 20.83 4.54 -5.12
CA LEU A 199 21.90 4.57 -4.13
C LEU A 199 22.03 5.99 -3.61
N SER A 200 22.05 6.13 -2.29
CA SER A 200 22.22 7.41 -1.60
C SER A 200 23.20 7.25 -0.44
N ALA A 201 23.61 8.36 0.17
CA ALA A 201 24.50 8.36 1.33
C ALA A 201 23.92 7.63 2.58
N SER A 202 22.62 7.31 2.59
CA SER A 202 21.99 6.42 3.59
C SER A 202 20.72 5.76 3.04
N LYS A 203 20.29 4.66 3.66
CA LYS A 203 19.02 3.99 3.33
C LYS A 203 17.81 4.91 3.56
N ALA A 204 17.86 5.76 4.60
CA ALA A 204 16.81 6.73 4.89
C ALA A 204 16.61 7.73 3.73
N GLN A 205 17.71 8.24 3.16
CA GLN A 205 17.65 9.14 2.01
C GLN A 205 17.17 8.41 0.74
N ALA A 206 17.59 7.17 0.52
CA ALA A 206 17.08 6.37 -0.60
C ALA A 206 15.56 6.19 -0.53
N HIS A 207 14.98 6.09 0.67
CA HIS A 207 13.52 6.02 0.84
C HIS A 207 12.77 7.35 0.55
N LEU A 208 13.45 8.49 0.42
CA LEU A 208 12.81 9.73 -0.01
C LEU A 208 12.27 9.61 -1.45
N PHE A 209 13.00 8.92 -2.32
CA PHE A 209 12.52 8.61 -3.67
C PHE A 209 11.20 7.85 -3.64
N ARG A 210 11.10 6.84 -2.77
CA ARG A 210 9.87 6.08 -2.56
C ARG A 210 8.72 6.99 -2.13
N GLY A 211 8.96 7.86 -1.16
CA GLY A 211 7.97 8.83 -0.68
C GLY A 211 7.44 9.72 -1.81
N TYR A 212 8.34 10.31 -2.60
CA TYR A 212 7.95 11.13 -3.76
C TYR A 212 7.14 10.37 -4.80
N MET A 213 7.50 9.10 -5.09
CA MET A 213 6.73 8.28 -6.03
C MET A 213 5.33 7.97 -5.50
N GLN A 214 5.22 7.62 -4.21
CA GLN A 214 3.93 7.31 -3.58
C GLN A 214 3.02 8.53 -3.54
N GLN A 215 3.59 9.68 -3.19
CA GLN A 215 2.88 10.96 -3.24
C GLN A 215 2.41 11.28 -4.66
N PHE A 216 3.29 11.14 -5.65
CA PHE A 216 2.98 11.47 -7.04
C PHE A 216 1.84 10.61 -7.61
N VAL A 217 1.85 9.30 -7.36
CA VAL A 217 0.77 8.40 -7.79
C VAL A 217 -0.55 8.77 -7.11
N ARG A 218 -0.52 9.03 -5.80
CA ARG A 218 -1.71 9.40 -5.05
C ARG A 218 -2.31 10.74 -5.52
N GLU A 219 -1.49 11.75 -5.73
CA GLU A 219 -1.95 13.08 -6.11
C GLU A 219 -2.43 13.15 -7.57
N THR A 220 -1.86 12.34 -8.46
CA THR A 220 -2.16 12.43 -9.90
C THR A 220 -3.34 11.54 -10.32
N ILE A 221 -3.41 10.32 -9.78
CA ILE A 221 -4.40 9.32 -10.23
C ILE A 221 -5.23 8.72 -9.09
N ASP A 222 -5.11 9.23 -7.86
CA ASP A 222 -5.80 8.75 -6.64
C ASP A 222 -5.61 7.25 -6.35
N GLU A 223 -4.44 6.71 -6.72
CA GLU A 223 -4.08 5.31 -6.47
C GLU A 223 -3.00 5.17 -5.40
N THR A 224 -2.83 3.95 -4.89
CA THR A 224 -1.78 3.64 -3.90
C THR A 224 -0.63 2.87 -4.52
N LEU A 225 0.54 3.52 -4.60
CA LEU A 225 1.80 2.82 -4.91
C LEU A 225 2.31 2.07 -3.67
N SER A 226 2.24 0.74 -3.73
CA SER A 226 2.52 -0.12 -2.59
C SER A 226 3.92 -0.73 -2.69
N GLY A 227 4.77 -0.50 -1.68
CA GLY A 227 6.11 -1.09 -1.55
C GLY A 227 6.85 -0.53 -0.34
N GLY A 228 7.82 -1.27 0.18
CA GLY A 228 8.59 -0.91 1.37
C GLY A 228 10.07 -0.76 1.05
N ASP A 229 10.79 -1.89 1.12
CA ASP A 229 12.20 -2.00 0.73
C ASP A 229 12.40 -2.06 -0.80
N SER A 230 11.42 -2.63 -1.51
CA SER A 230 11.31 -2.55 -2.97
C SER A 230 9.86 -2.33 -3.43
N ILE A 231 9.70 -1.90 -4.67
CA ILE A 231 8.41 -1.79 -5.37
C ILE A 231 8.47 -2.64 -6.64
N VAL A 232 7.54 -3.57 -6.79
CA VAL A 232 7.44 -4.47 -7.96
C VAL A 232 6.22 -4.10 -8.80
N PHE A 233 6.39 -4.12 -10.11
CA PHE A 233 5.33 -3.88 -11.09
C PHE A 233 4.96 -5.14 -11.88
N PRO A 234 3.71 -5.28 -12.34
CA PRO A 234 3.27 -6.43 -13.15
C PRO A 234 4.03 -6.63 -14.47
N ASN A 235 4.65 -5.57 -15.00
CA ASN A 235 5.47 -5.62 -16.22
C ASN A 235 6.89 -6.19 -15.98
N GLY A 236 7.21 -6.58 -14.74
CA GLY A 236 8.50 -7.16 -14.35
C GLY A 236 9.55 -6.15 -13.88
N ALA A 237 9.26 -4.84 -13.91
CA ALA A 237 10.16 -3.84 -13.32
C ALA A 237 10.15 -3.91 -11.79
N GLU A 238 11.33 -3.70 -11.19
CA GLU A 238 11.50 -3.54 -9.75
C GLU A 238 12.34 -2.30 -9.40
N LEU A 239 11.91 -1.57 -8.38
CA LEU A 239 12.61 -0.42 -7.80
C LEU A 239 13.32 -0.84 -6.51
N PHE A 240 14.63 -0.64 -6.45
CA PHE A 240 15.48 -0.98 -5.31
C PHE A 240 15.99 0.28 -4.62
N PHE A 241 15.83 0.37 -3.30
CA PHE A 241 16.29 1.51 -2.48
C PHE A 241 17.44 1.07 -1.56
N LEU A 242 18.67 1.41 -1.93
CA LEU A 242 19.90 0.91 -1.32
C LEU A 242 20.63 2.02 -0.54
N GLY A 243 21.21 1.66 0.61
CA GLY A 243 22.15 2.49 1.37
C GLY A 243 23.61 2.24 0.98
N THR A 244 24.56 2.74 1.77
CA THR A 244 26.01 2.76 1.47
C THR A 244 26.74 1.41 1.65
N ASN A 245 26.02 0.29 1.73
CA ASN A 245 26.64 -1.03 1.81
C ASN A 245 26.89 -1.62 0.42
N ALA A 246 28.12 -1.46 -0.07
CA ALA A 246 28.55 -1.96 -1.37
C ALA A 246 28.37 -3.49 -1.52
N ARG A 247 28.47 -4.28 -0.43
CA ARG A 247 28.39 -5.75 -0.51
C ARG A 247 26.97 -6.22 -0.82
N THR A 248 25.97 -5.55 -0.27
CA THR A 248 24.55 -5.90 -0.51
C THR A 248 24.06 -5.43 -1.87
N ALA A 249 24.77 -4.52 -2.55
CA ALA A 249 24.34 -3.95 -3.82
C ALA A 249 24.69 -4.81 -5.05
N GLN A 250 25.68 -5.72 -4.98
CA GLN A 250 26.26 -6.39 -6.15
C GLN A 250 25.30 -7.24 -7.00
N GLY A 251 24.21 -7.76 -6.41
CA GLY A 251 23.28 -8.67 -7.10
C GLY A 251 22.23 -7.97 -7.98
N TYR A 252 22.05 -6.66 -7.84
CA TYR A 252 21.00 -5.94 -8.55
C TYR A 252 21.45 -5.52 -9.95
N HIS A 253 20.48 -5.32 -10.85
CA HIS A 253 20.71 -4.81 -12.19
C HIS A 253 19.56 -3.89 -12.62
N GLY A 254 19.88 -2.77 -13.25
CA GLY A 254 18.89 -1.75 -13.57
C GLY A 254 19.51 -0.42 -13.99
N ASN A 255 18.65 0.55 -14.30
CA ASN A 255 19.06 1.95 -14.35
C ASN A 255 19.50 2.39 -12.95
N PHE A 256 20.59 3.13 -12.89
CA PHE A 256 21.26 3.48 -11.65
C PHE A 256 21.16 4.97 -11.39
N TYR A 257 20.68 5.34 -10.21
CA TYR A 257 20.62 6.70 -9.70
C TYR A 257 21.49 6.80 -8.45
N PHE A 258 22.49 7.67 -8.48
CA PHE A 258 23.36 7.94 -7.34
C PHE A 258 23.14 9.37 -6.85
N ASP A 259 22.34 9.49 -5.80
CA ASP A 259 22.06 10.74 -5.11
C ASP A 259 23.19 11.09 -4.15
N GLU A 260 23.42 12.39 -4.02
CA GLU A 260 24.43 13.02 -3.17
C GLU A 260 25.80 12.30 -3.18
N PHE A 261 26.26 11.93 -4.37
CA PHE A 261 27.50 11.15 -4.52
C PHE A 261 28.77 11.90 -4.07
N PHE A 262 28.73 13.23 -3.94
CA PHE A 262 29.82 14.03 -3.35
C PHE A 262 29.80 14.07 -1.80
N TRP A 263 28.76 13.53 -1.17
CA TRP A 263 28.61 13.44 0.28
C TRP A 263 28.67 12.00 0.78
N THR A 264 29.13 11.08 -0.08
CA THR A 264 29.17 9.66 0.22
C THR A 264 30.60 9.20 0.53
N TYR A 265 30.79 8.54 1.67
CA TYR A 265 32.06 7.89 2.00
C TYR A 265 32.33 6.67 1.10
N GLY A 266 33.59 6.46 0.68
CA GLY A 266 33.98 5.31 -0.13
C GLY A 266 33.41 5.34 -1.56
N PHE A 267 33.26 6.52 -2.15
CA PHE A 267 32.71 6.71 -3.49
C PHE A 267 33.35 5.78 -4.53
N ASN A 268 34.67 5.58 -4.52
CA ASN A 268 35.32 4.73 -5.51
C ASN A 268 34.88 3.27 -5.44
N GLU A 269 34.72 2.73 -4.23
CA GLU A 269 34.26 1.35 -4.01
C GLU A 269 32.79 1.20 -4.39
N LEU A 270 31.94 2.14 -3.91
CA LEU A 270 30.52 2.15 -4.21
C LEU A 270 30.26 2.31 -5.70
N ASN A 271 30.92 3.28 -6.35
CA ASN A 271 30.78 3.49 -7.79
C ASN A 271 31.29 2.29 -8.59
N LYS A 272 32.37 1.61 -8.15
CA LYS A 272 32.86 0.40 -8.82
C LYS A 272 31.80 -0.70 -8.81
N VAL A 273 31.22 -0.99 -7.65
CA VAL A 273 30.16 -2.00 -7.55
C VAL A 273 28.90 -1.57 -8.29
N ALA A 274 28.45 -0.34 -8.04
CA ALA A 274 27.16 0.13 -8.51
C ALA A 274 27.14 0.36 -10.02
N SER A 275 28.25 0.84 -10.61
CA SER A 275 28.37 0.93 -12.07
C SER A 275 28.41 -0.44 -12.75
N GLY A 276 28.80 -1.50 -12.03
CA GLY A 276 28.71 -2.90 -12.43
C GLY A 276 27.25 -3.37 -12.65
N MET A 277 26.34 -2.97 -11.76
CA MET A 277 24.90 -3.28 -11.84
C MET A 277 24.26 -2.78 -13.15
N ALA A 278 24.78 -1.66 -13.66
CA ALA A 278 24.32 -1.02 -14.88
C ALA A 278 25.20 -1.34 -16.09
N MET A 279 25.92 -2.48 -16.14
CA MET A 279 26.87 -2.79 -17.23
C MET A 279 26.22 -2.96 -18.62
N HIS A 280 25.05 -3.60 -18.71
CA HIS A 280 24.39 -3.83 -19.99
C HIS A 280 24.06 -2.52 -20.73
N MET A 281 24.08 -2.55 -22.06
CA MET A 281 23.87 -1.38 -22.93
C MET A 281 22.53 -0.68 -22.70
N LYS A 282 21.50 -1.42 -22.26
CA LYS A 282 20.15 -0.89 -22.01
C LYS A 282 20.04 -0.05 -20.74
N TRP A 283 20.93 -0.25 -19.77
CA TRP A 283 20.87 0.48 -18.51
C TRP A 283 21.40 1.91 -18.66
N ARG A 284 21.00 2.79 -17.76
CA ARG A 284 21.44 4.19 -17.67
C ARG A 284 22.05 4.47 -16.30
N LYS A 285 22.90 5.48 -16.21
CA LYS A 285 23.52 5.91 -14.95
C LYS A 285 23.33 7.41 -14.77
N THR A 286 22.78 7.83 -13.65
CA THR A 286 22.49 9.22 -13.33
C THR A 286 23.11 9.52 -11.99
N TYR A 287 24.12 10.37 -11.97
CA TYR A 287 24.77 10.86 -10.77
C TYR A 287 24.33 12.29 -10.57
N PHE A 288 23.87 12.65 -9.37
CA PHE A 288 23.54 14.04 -9.07
C PHE A 288 23.85 14.37 -7.62
N SER A 289 24.36 15.57 -7.38
CA SER A 289 24.76 15.98 -6.03
C SER A 289 24.97 17.48 -5.94
N THR A 290 24.85 18.00 -4.73
CA THR A 290 25.47 19.27 -4.35
C THR A 290 26.98 19.04 -4.23
N PRO A 291 27.87 19.88 -4.80
CA PRO A 291 29.31 19.65 -4.69
C PRO A 291 29.78 19.73 -3.23
N SER A 292 30.86 19.02 -2.92
CA SER A 292 31.52 19.07 -1.61
C SER A 292 32.89 19.76 -1.74
N SER A 293 33.97 19.04 -1.49
CA SER A 293 35.35 19.53 -1.59
C SER A 293 36.07 18.95 -2.81
N MET A 294 37.08 19.69 -3.31
CA MET A 294 37.99 19.20 -4.34
C MET A 294 38.81 17.97 -3.89
N ALA A 295 38.99 17.75 -2.59
CA ALA A 295 39.65 16.57 -2.04
C ALA A 295 38.77 15.31 -2.04
N HIS A 296 37.45 15.44 -2.29
CA HIS A 296 36.55 14.30 -2.32
C HIS A 296 36.90 13.35 -3.48
N GLU A 297 36.83 12.03 -3.23
CA GLU A 297 37.19 11.00 -4.21
C GLU A 297 36.47 11.13 -5.57
N ALA A 298 35.23 11.63 -5.55
CA ALA A 298 34.41 11.83 -6.74
C ALA A 298 34.85 13.03 -7.59
N TYR A 299 35.72 13.92 -7.09
CA TYR A 299 36.15 15.11 -7.83
C TYR A 299 36.86 14.73 -9.13
N THR A 300 37.80 13.79 -9.08
CA THR A 300 38.49 13.28 -10.29
C THR A 300 37.57 12.54 -11.27
N PHE A 301 36.42 12.04 -10.80
CA PHE A 301 35.37 11.47 -11.66
C PHE A 301 34.57 12.56 -12.36
N TRP A 302 34.25 13.64 -11.65
CA TRP A 302 33.59 14.83 -12.21
C TRP A 302 34.45 15.51 -13.29
N THR A 303 35.71 15.83 -12.97
CA THR A 303 36.65 16.53 -13.88
C THR A 303 37.13 15.66 -15.05
N GLY A 304 36.88 14.34 -15.00
CA GLY A 304 37.33 13.39 -16.00
C GLY A 304 38.79 12.96 -15.85
N GLU A 305 39.54 13.52 -14.91
CA GLU A 305 40.93 13.17 -14.60
C GLU A 305 41.13 11.69 -14.31
N ARG A 306 40.12 11.04 -13.71
CA ARG A 306 40.11 9.59 -13.50
C ARG A 306 40.37 8.80 -14.78
N ARG A 307 39.94 9.28 -15.96
CA ARG A 307 40.20 8.63 -17.26
C ARG A 307 41.61 8.84 -17.79
N ASN A 308 42.32 9.83 -17.28
CA ASN A 308 43.69 10.14 -17.66
C ASN A 308 44.70 9.27 -16.89
N LYS A 309 44.29 8.64 -15.79
CA LYS A 309 45.13 7.75 -14.99
C LYS A 309 45.69 6.61 -15.86
N GLY A 310 47.02 6.52 -15.92
CA GLY A 310 47.73 5.51 -16.71
C GLY A 310 47.84 5.81 -18.21
N LYS A 311 47.33 6.96 -18.70
CA LYS A 311 47.42 7.33 -20.12
C LYS A 311 48.60 8.26 -20.42
N PRO A 312 49.24 8.12 -21.60
CA PRO A 312 50.19 9.10 -22.13
C PRO A 312 49.55 10.47 -22.29
N ALA A 313 50.33 11.56 -22.17
CA ALA A 313 49.84 12.93 -22.25
C ALA A 313 48.97 13.20 -23.50
N ALA A 314 49.37 12.68 -24.66
CA ALA A 314 48.65 12.83 -25.93
C ALA A 314 47.24 12.18 -25.96
N GLN A 315 46.94 11.28 -25.03
CA GLN A 315 45.64 10.59 -24.92
C GLN A 315 44.81 11.06 -23.73
N ARG A 316 45.32 12.05 -22.97
CA ARG A 316 44.59 12.66 -21.87
C ARG A 316 43.53 13.59 -22.42
N ILE A 317 42.38 13.59 -21.75
CA ILE A 317 41.29 14.52 -22.04
C ILE A 317 41.29 15.64 -21.01
N GLN A 318 40.88 16.82 -21.43
CA GLN A 318 40.56 17.93 -20.54
C GLN A 318 39.10 18.28 -20.75
N ILE A 319 38.34 18.32 -19.67
CA ILE A 319 36.93 18.70 -19.68
C ILE A 319 36.85 20.08 -19.04
N ASP A 320 36.27 21.03 -19.76
CA ASP A 320 35.90 22.31 -19.17
C ASP A 320 34.67 22.06 -18.26
N VAL A 321 34.91 22.19 -16.96
CA VAL A 321 33.89 21.99 -15.91
C VAL A 321 33.43 23.31 -15.29
N SER A 322 33.69 24.44 -15.95
CA SER A 322 33.14 25.73 -15.54
C SER A 322 31.61 25.75 -15.64
N HIS A 323 30.99 26.62 -14.84
CA HIS A 323 29.55 26.84 -14.88
C HIS A 323 29.09 27.29 -16.27
N ASP A 324 29.77 28.26 -16.88
CA ASP A 324 29.45 28.76 -18.23
C ASP A 324 29.42 27.65 -19.29
N ALA A 325 30.37 26.71 -19.23
CA ALA A 325 30.43 25.60 -20.18
C ALA A 325 29.35 24.54 -19.96
N LEU A 326 28.82 24.42 -18.75
CA LEU A 326 27.97 23.31 -18.32
C LEU A 326 26.54 23.71 -17.90
N ALA A 327 26.20 25.00 -17.78
CA ALA A 327 24.87 25.44 -17.34
C ALA A 327 23.73 24.91 -18.23
N GLY A 328 23.96 24.87 -19.54
CA GLY A 328 23.00 24.33 -20.53
C GLY A 328 23.00 22.81 -20.68
N GLY A 329 23.90 22.11 -19.98
CA GLY A 329 24.10 20.68 -20.14
C GLY A 329 24.82 20.30 -21.44
N ARG A 330 25.83 19.44 -21.35
CA ARG A 330 26.68 19.09 -22.50
C ARG A 330 27.21 17.67 -22.41
N ARG A 331 27.25 16.99 -23.56
CA ARG A 331 28.02 15.74 -23.71
C ARG A 331 29.51 16.04 -23.85
N CYS A 332 30.31 15.59 -22.88
CA CYS A 332 31.74 15.87 -22.79
C CYS A 332 32.59 14.83 -23.56
N GLN A 333 33.91 15.06 -23.60
CA GLN A 333 34.92 14.25 -24.29
C GLN A 333 34.96 12.80 -23.80
N ASP A 334 34.53 12.56 -22.57
CA ASP A 334 34.41 11.23 -21.98
C ASP A 334 33.07 10.54 -22.29
N ARG A 335 32.22 11.15 -23.12
CA ARG A 335 30.88 10.69 -23.52
C ARG A 335 29.82 10.74 -22.42
N ALA A 336 30.16 11.21 -21.22
CA ALA A 336 29.17 11.51 -20.20
C ALA A 336 28.56 12.89 -20.44
N TRP A 337 27.25 12.99 -20.21
CA TRP A 337 26.54 14.26 -20.23
C TRP A 337 26.65 14.92 -18.86
N ARG A 338 27.05 16.20 -18.81
CA ARG A 338 27.23 16.97 -17.58
C ARG A 338 26.40 18.23 -17.59
N GLN A 339 25.89 18.61 -16.42
CA GLN A 339 25.26 19.91 -16.22
C GLN A 339 25.57 20.44 -14.82
N ILE A 340 25.64 21.78 -14.69
CA ILE A 340 25.60 22.47 -13.40
C ILE A 340 24.32 23.31 -13.38
N VAL A 341 23.51 23.19 -12.33
CA VAL A 341 22.32 24.03 -12.14
C VAL A 341 22.41 24.68 -10.76
N ASN A 342 22.82 25.94 -10.72
CA ASN A 342 22.85 26.71 -9.49
C ASN A 342 21.47 27.32 -9.15
N ILE A 343 21.34 27.92 -7.98
CA ILE A 343 20.06 28.49 -7.53
C ILE A 343 19.59 29.63 -8.43
N LEU A 344 20.52 30.44 -8.96
CA LEU A 344 20.19 31.54 -9.88
C LEU A 344 19.73 31.03 -11.24
N ASP A 345 20.30 29.93 -11.73
CA ASP A 345 19.80 29.24 -12.93
C ASP A 345 18.39 28.73 -12.70
N ALA A 346 18.14 28.09 -11.56
CA ALA A 346 16.82 27.57 -11.22
C ALA A 346 15.77 28.69 -11.20
N GLN A 347 16.08 29.82 -10.54
CA GLN A 347 15.20 30.99 -10.49
C GLN A 347 14.97 31.59 -11.88
N ARG A 348 16.02 31.84 -12.66
CA ARG A 348 15.91 32.34 -14.05
C ARG A 348 15.08 31.43 -14.95
N ARG A 349 15.02 30.14 -14.63
CA ARG A 349 14.34 29.09 -15.39
C ARG A 349 13.00 28.67 -14.76
N GLY A 350 12.40 29.60 -14.02
CA GLY A 350 11.01 29.52 -13.58
C GLY A 350 10.78 28.90 -12.21
N CYS A 351 11.84 28.54 -11.45
CA CYS A 351 11.66 28.08 -10.07
C CYS A 351 11.50 29.27 -9.12
N ASP A 352 10.26 29.54 -8.76
CA ASP A 352 9.81 30.67 -7.95
C ASP A 352 9.62 30.32 -6.46
N LEU A 353 10.23 29.21 -6.01
CA LEU A 353 10.05 28.67 -4.66
C LEU A 353 10.97 29.30 -3.59
N PHE A 354 11.91 30.17 -3.98
CA PHE A 354 12.94 30.68 -3.08
C PHE A 354 13.03 32.21 -3.14
N ASP A 355 13.27 32.82 -1.98
CA ASP A 355 13.75 34.20 -1.87
C ASP A 355 15.28 34.19 -1.82
N ILE A 356 15.92 34.60 -2.91
CA ILE A 356 17.39 34.56 -3.03
C ILE A 356 18.05 35.60 -2.13
N ASP A 357 17.40 36.74 -1.90
CA ASP A 357 17.99 37.82 -1.11
C ASP A 357 17.94 37.45 0.38
N GLU A 358 16.86 36.82 0.85
CA GLU A 358 16.81 36.22 2.18
C GLU A 358 17.90 35.15 2.36
N LEU A 359 18.05 34.25 1.39
CA LEU A 359 19.08 33.20 1.45
C LEU A 359 20.52 33.75 1.49
N ARG A 360 20.77 34.93 0.89
CA ARG A 360 22.09 35.58 0.97
C ARG A 360 22.40 36.11 2.36
N GLU A 361 21.38 36.49 3.13
CA GLU A 361 21.53 36.94 4.51
C GLU A 361 21.62 35.76 5.50
N GLU A 362 20.90 34.66 5.22
CA GLU A 362 20.90 33.46 6.09
C GLU A 362 22.20 32.67 6.04
N TYR A 363 22.81 32.55 4.87
CA TYR A 363 24.01 31.74 4.65
C TYR A 363 25.27 32.58 4.68
N SER A 364 26.37 32.03 5.23
CA SER A 364 27.68 32.63 5.00
C SER A 364 28.02 32.62 3.50
N PRO A 365 28.86 33.55 3.02
CA PRO A 365 29.25 33.60 1.61
C PRO A 365 29.77 32.25 1.08
N ASP A 366 30.61 31.56 1.86
CA ASP A 366 31.16 30.25 1.49
C ASP A 366 30.08 29.16 1.42
N ALA A 367 29.14 29.17 2.37
CA ALA A 367 28.04 28.21 2.37
C ALA A 367 27.06 28.46 1.20
N PHE A 368 26.78 29.73 0.90
CA PHE A 368 25.99 30.12 -0.26
C PHE A 368 26.67 29.68 -1.56
N ALA A 369 27.97 29.94 -1.70
CA ALA A 369 28.77 29.54 -2.85
C ALA A 369 28.75 28.02 -3.06
N ASN A 370 29.01 27.24 -2.00
CA ASN A 370 29.05 25.79 -2.12
C ASN A 370 27.66 25.17 -2.33
N LEU A 371 26.71 25.50 -1.46
CA LEU A 371 25.42 24.80 -1.41
C LEU A 371 24.44 25.26 -2.49
N LEU A 372 24.52 26.54 -2.88
CA LEU A 372 23.55 27.18 -3.77
C LEU A 372 24.16 27.60 -5.12
N MET A 373 25.43 28.01 -5.15
CA MET A 373 26.13 28.34 -6.41
C MET A 373 26.86 27.17 -7.07
N CYS A 374 26.88 26.00 -6.41
CA CYS A 374 27.54 24.79 -6.88
C CYS A 374 29.07 24.92 -7.01
N GLU A 375 29.70 25.68 -6.13
CA GLU A 375 31.15 25.81 -6.07
C GLU A 375 31.76 24.70 -5.18
N PHE A 376 32.94 24.20 -5.54
CA PHE A 376 33.67 23.26 -4.69
C PHE A 376 34.42 24.02 -3.61
N VAL A 377 34.41 23.48 -2.39
CA VAL A 377 35.25 23.99 -1.30
C VAL A 377 36.71 23.59 -1.53
N ASP A 378 37.62 24.54 -1.33
CA ASP A 378 39.04 24.26 -1.21
C ASP A 378 39.37 23.89 0.25
N ASP A 379 39.82 22.66 0.47
CA ASP A 379 40.18 22.15 1.79
C ASP A 379 41.50 22.70 2.32
N GLY A 380 42.20 23.57 1.59
CA GLY A 380 43.47 24.17 2.00
C GLY A 380 43.43 24.89 3.35
N ALA A 381 42.25 25.35 3.80
CA ALA A 381 42.05 26.02 5.08
C ALA A 381 41.38 25.16 6.18
N SER A 382 41.03 23.90 5.88
CA SER A 382 40.32 23.01 6.82
C SER A 382 41.23 22.53 7.96
N ILE A 383 40.79 22.74 9.22
CA ILE A 383 41.53 22.26 10.42
C ILE A 383 41.63 20.72 10.44
N PHE A 384 40.56 20.05 10.05
CA PHE A 384 40.51 18.59 9.90
C PHE A 384 40.30 18.23 8.43
N PRO A 385 41.27 17.55 7.78
CA PRO A 385 41.10 17.11 6.40
C PRO A 385 39.91 16.17 6.25
N LEU A 386 39.17 16.26 5.14
CA LEU A 386 38.01 15.41 4.87
C LEU A 386 38.33 13.92 4.97
N ALA A 387 39.50 13.50 4.49
CA ALA A 387 39.97 12.12 4.56
C ALA A 387 40.13 11.59 6.00
N MET A 388 40.35 12.47 6.98
CA MET A 388 40.42 12.11 8.41
C MET A 388 39.02 11.87 9.00
N LEU A 389 38.02 12.66 8.59
CA LEU A 389 36.65 12.59 9.13
C LEU A 389 35.81 11.49 8.48
N GLN A 390 36.08 11.21 7.21
CA GLN A 390 35.35 10.27 6.38
C GLN A 390 35.15 8.85 6.99
N PRO A 391 36.16 8.23 7.64
CA PRO A 391 35.98 6.94 8.32
C PRO A 391 34.97 6.94 9.47
N CYS A 392 34.58 8.12 10.01
CA CYS A 392 33.57 8.25 11.05
C CYS A 392 32.12 8.31 10.50
N MET A 393 31.93 8.39 9.18
CA MET A 393 30.61 8.42 8.55
C MET A 393 29.98 7.03 8.52
N VAL A 394 28.81 6.86 9.14
CA VAL A 394 28.06 5.59 9.19
C VAL A 394 26.59 5.76 8.82
N ASP A 395 26.00 4.76 8.16
CA ASP A 395 24.54 4.68 7.98
C ASP A 395 23.91 4.21 9.31
N SER A 396 23.26 5.12 10.02
CA SER A 396 22.70 4.84 11.36
C SER A 396 21.61 3.75 11.35
N TRP A 397 20.88 3.57 10.26
CA TRP A 397 19.86 2.51 10.17
C TRP A 397 20.48 1.13 10.04
N VAL A 398 21.69 1.06 9.49
CA VAL A 398 22.46 -0.19 9.32
C VAL A 398 23.37 -0.42 10.51
N ALA A 399 24.30 0.51 10.75
CA ALA A 399 25.33 0.39 11.79
C ALA A 399 24.73 0.34 13.19
N TRP A 400 23.65 1.10 13.44
CA TRP A 400 22.98 1.13 14.73
C TRP A 400 21.63 0.39 14.69
N GLY A 401 21.36 -0.45 13.68
CA GLY A 401 20.04 -1.07 13.49
C GLY A 401 19.56 -1.94 14.66
N GLN A 402 20.44 -2.33 15.59
CA GLN A 402 20.07 -3.01 16.84
C GLN A 402 19.60 -2.01 17.92
N ASP A 403 20.26 -0.86 18.02
CA ASP A 403 20.06 0.15 19.07
C ASP A 403 19.10 1.27 18.63
N TYR A 404 18.97 1.50 17.32
CA TYR A 404 18.21 2.56 16.69
C TYR A 404 17.07 1.99 15.83
N LYS A 405 15.83 2.21 16.25
CA LYS A 405 14.58 1.82 15.59
C LYS A 405 13.80 3.07 15.18
N PRO A 406 13.98 3.62 13.96
CA PRO A 406 13.49 4.94 13.57
C PRO A 406 11.97 5.10 13.63
N PHE A 407 11.22 4.00 13.49
CA PHE A 407 9.76 3.99 13.51
C PHE A 407 9.15 3.58 14.87
N ALA A 408 9.99 3.33 15.88
CA ALA A 408 9.52 3.06 17.22
C ALA A 408 9.20 4.37 17.94
N ALA A 409 8.19 4.36 18.83
CA ALA A 409 7.87 5.51 19.68
C ALA A 409 9.06 5.98 20.55
N ARG A 410 10.04 5.10 20.79
CA ARG A 410 11.34 5.42 21.39
C ARG A 410 12.45 4.86 20.49
N PRO A 411 13.03 5.69 19.60
CA PRO A 411 13.97 5.21 18.60
C PRO A 411 15.26 4.62 19.17
N THR A 412 15.69 5.03 20.36
CA THR A 412 16.87 4.49 21.06
C THR A 412 16.45 3.85 22.38
N ALA A 413 15.71 2.73 22.32
CA ALA A 413 15.33 2.05 23.55
C ALA A 413 16.43 1.05 23.96
N ILE A 414 17.12 1.36 25.06
CA ILE A 414 18.00 0.43 25.78
C ILE A 414 17.15 -0.79 26.16
N ALA A 415 17.21 -1.85 25.37
CA ALA A 415 16.81 -3.16 25.83
C ALA A 415 17.84 -3.56 26.89
N ARG A 416 17.48 -3.46 28.19
CA ARG A 416 18.26 -4.07 29.26
C ARG A 416 18.44 -5.55 28.89
N CYS A 417 19.63 -5.88 28.41
CA CYS A 417 20.03 -7.26 28.16
C CYS A 417 19.99 -7.98 29.50
N GLY A 418 18.99 -8.83 29.70
CA GLY A 418 18.93 -9.74 30.83
C GLY A 418 20.10 -10.70 30.70
N SER A 419 21.19 -10.42 31.41
CA SER A 419 22.31 -11.34 31.56
C SER A 419 21.77 -12.68 32.06
N ALA A 420 21.99 -13.72 31.27
CA ALA A 420 21.76 -15.11 31.64
C ALA A 420 22.55 -15.40 32.93
N THR A 421 21.87 -15.31 34.06
CA THR A 421 22.27 -16.00 35.29
C THR A 421 21.46 -17.28 35.34
N THR A 422 22.20 -18.37 35.23
CA THR A 422 21.80 -19.75 35.50
C THR A 422 20.77 -19.85 36.63
N ARG A 423 19.59 -20.41 36.32
CA ARG A 423 18.73 -21.01 37.36
C ARG A 423 19.40 -22.29 37.86
N PRO A 424 19.26 -22.59 39.15
CA PRO A 424 18.41 -23.74 39.46
C PRO A 424 17.28 -23.41 40.46
N ARG A 425 16.11 -23.93 40.08
CA ARG A 425 14.85 -24.32 40.76
C ARG A 425 14.43 -23.82 42.16
N PRO A 426 13.10 -23.81 42.43
CA PRO A 426 12.45 -22.93 43.38
C PRO A 426 12.33 -23.54 44.78
N ALA A 427 12.35 -22.67 45.79
CA ALA A 427 11.68 -22.91 47.07
C ALA A 427 11.00 -21.60 47.49
N THR A 428 9.68 -21.56 47.36
CA THR A 428 8.78 -20.68 48.12
C THR A 428 8.73 -21.11 49.59
N PRO A 429 8.11 -20.36 50.52
CA PRO A 429 7.77 -18.92 50.60
C PRO A 429 8.38 -18.39 51.96
N PRO A 430 7.97 -17.30 52.67
CA PRO A 430 6.79 -16.44 52.49
C PRO A 430 6.99 -14.94 52.80
N ALA A 431 5.86 -14.22 52.68
CA ALA A 431 5.35 -13.31 53.69
C ALA A 431 5.97 -11.91 53.92
N TRP A 432 5.08 -10.90 53.76
CA TRP A 432 4.91 -9.70 54.61
C TRP A 432 6.10 -8.70 54.60
N SER A 433 5.99 -7.38 54.64
CA SER A 433 4.93 -6.37 54.59
C SER A 433 5.67 -5.02 54.80
N TRP A 434 5.05 -3.89 54.44
CA TRP A 434 5.45 -2.50 54.76
C TRP A 434 6.60 -1.91 53.91
N TRP A 435 6.53 -0.71 53.33
CA TRP A 435 5.85 0.52 53.74
C TRP A 435 5.25 1.31 52.56
N ARG A 436 4.14 1.97 52.85
CA ARG A 436 3.36 2.89 52.02
C ARG A 436 3.87 4.34 52.14
N HIS A 437 3.40 5.13 51.18
CA HIS A 437 3.12 6.58 51.21
C HIS A 437 4.23 7.57 50.85
N ARG A 438 4.06 8.23 49.69
CA ARG A 438 3.44 9.57 49.64
C ARG A 438 2.86 9.86 48.26
N SER A 439 1.86 10.72 48.29
CA SER A 439 0.75 10.87 47.32
C SER A 439 1.05 11.88 46.21
N CYS A 440 0.28 11.73 45.13
CA CYS A 440 -0.01 12.65 44.00
C CYS A 440 -0.32 14.11 44.44
N PRO A 441 -0.31 15.12 43.54
CA PRO A 441 -1.28 15.17 42.44
C PRO A 441 -0.79 15.71 41.08
N ALA A 442 -1.57 15.31 40.08
CA ALA A 442 -1.63 15.82 38.72
C ALA A 442 -1.96 17.32 38.66
N ALA A 443 -1.42 17.98 37.63
CA ALA A 443 -1.94 19.25 37.12
C ALA A 443 -2.27 19.07 35.63
N SER A 444 -3.56 19.21 35.33
CA SER A 444 -4.14 19.34 34.01
C SER A 444 -3.80 20.70 33.39
N PHE A 445 -3.58 20.74 32.08
CA PHE A 445 -3.98 21.91 31.27
C PHE A 445 -4.60 21.42 29.96
N ALA A 446 -5.87 21.78 29.79
CA ALA A 446 -6.65 21.66 28.58
C ALA A 446 -7.20 23.05 28.24
N CYS A 447 -7.09 23.44 26.97
CA CYS A 447 -7.99 24.33 26.23
C CYS A 447 -7.72 24.02 24.74
N TRP A 448 -8.65 23.44 23.95
CA TRP A 448 -9.87 24.02 23.35
C TRP A 448 -9.57 25.31 22.59
N SER A 449 -10.02 25.57 21.37
CA SER A 449 -10.95 24.90 20.44
C SER A 449 -10.98 25.75 19.15
N GLY A 450 -11.33 25.19 17.99
CA GLY A 450 -11.56 26.01 16.80
C GLY A 450 -11.93 25.23 15.54
N SER A 451 -13.09 24.57 15.55
CA SER A 451 -13.75 24.08 14.34
C SER A 451 -14.36 25.25 13.57
N SER A 452 -14.08 25.38 12.28
CA SER A 452 -15.05 25.97 11.34
C SER A 452 -14.85 25.42 9.93
N SER A 453 -15.90 24.79 9.46
CA SER A 453 -16.22 24.52 8.06
C SER A 453 -16.30 25.83 7.26
N GLY A 454 -15.62 25.89 6.13
CA GLY A 454 -15.73 26.98 5.17
C GLY A 454 -15.10 26.60 3.84
N ALA A 455 -15.95 26.26 2.87
CA ALA A 455 -15.56 26.08 1.48
C ALA A 455 -14.94 27.37 0.94
N TRP A 456 -13.82 27.27 0.24
CA TRP A 456 -13.27 28.37 -0.56
C TRP A 456 -13.06 27.89 -2.00
N THR A 457 -13.98 28.36 -2.85
CA THR A 457 -13.93 28.37 -4.30
C THR A 457 -12.77 29.24 -4.81
N LEU A 458 -12.07 28.73 -5.83
CA LEU A 458 -11.07 29.44 -6.64
C LEU A 458 -11.61 30.77 -7.21
N PRO A 459 -10.83 31.87 -7.21
CA PRO A 459 -11.11 32.99 -8.07
C PRO A 459 -10.57 32.74 -9.49
N SER A 460 -11.44 32.98 -10.46
CA SER A 460 -11.26 32.94 -11.90
C SER A 460 -10.24 33.97 -12.41
N ARG A 461 -9.52 33.57 -13.48
CA ARG A 461 -8.66 34.45 -14.31
C ARG A 461 -9.45 35.67 -14.82
N PRO A 462 -8.86 36.88 -14.87
CA PRO A 462 -9.37 37.97 -15.68
C PRO A 462 -9.02 37.76 -17.18
N PRO A 463 -9.87 38.24 -18.11
CA PRO A 463 -9.72 37.97 -19.54
C PRO A 463 -8.70 38.90 -20.21
N ARG A 464 -8.12 38.39 -21.31
CA ARG A 464 -7.28 39.12 -22.26
C ARG A 464 -8.07 40.26 -22.91
N SER A 465 -7.53 41.48 -22.89
CA SER A 465 -8.05 42.59 -23.69
C SER A 465 -7.48 42.53 -25.11
N SER A 466 -8.36 42.39 -26.09
CA SER A 466 -8.08 42.63 -27.51
C SER A 466 -8.66 43.98 -27.92
N ALA A 467 -7.78 44.83 -28.46
CA ALA A 467 -7.97 45.88 -29.46
C ALA A 467 -9.33 46.58 -29.62
N SER A 468 -9.31 47.92 -29.60
CA SER A 468 -9.98 48.71 -30.64
C SER A 468 -9.23 50.01 -30.94
N ARG A 469 -9.09 50.29 -32.24
CA ARG A 469 -8.66 51.54 -32.86
C ARG A 469 -9.87 52.48 -33.01
N ALA A 470 -9.68 53.77 -32.77
CA ALA A 470 -10.26 54.93 -33.48
C ALA A 470 -9.65 56.20 -32.83
N ALA A 471 -8.72 56.92 -33.44
CA ALA A 471 -8.93 57.97 -34.46
C ALA A 471 -9.75 59.16 -33.95
N THR A 472 -9.07 60.27 -33.59
CA THR A 472 -9.33 61.68 -33.97
C THR A 472 -8.48 62.61 -33.10
N GLY A 473 -7.78 63.56 -33.73
CA GLY A 473 -7.02 64.64 -33.07
C GLY A 473 -5.60 64.77 -33.60
#